data_AF-A0A847G206-F1
#
_entry.id   AF-A0A847G206-F1
#
_cell.length_a   1.000
_cell.length_b   1.000
_cell.length_c   1.000
_cell.angle_alpha   90.00
_cell.angle_beta   90.00
_cell.angle_gamma   90.00
#
_symmetry.space_group_name_H-M   'P 1'
#
loop_
_entity.id
_entity.type
_entity.pdbx_description
1 polymer ?
#
loop_
_entity_poly.entity_id
_entity_poly.type
_entity_poly.pdbx_seq_one_letter_code
_entity_poly.pdbx_strand_id
1 'polypeptide(L)' 'PMYETPSSLFLQTGKESPGEHHSSYHEYLFKLRRVKDRLFTESARQMAEHRHAAMQTFFEQLAAEYKGLA' A
#
# COMPACT_ATOMS: atom_id res chain seq x y z
N PRO A 1 0.03 13.82 0.94
CA PRO A 1 -0.89 13.73 -0.23
C PRO A 1 -1.64 12.39 -0.22
N MET A 2 -2.70 12.24 -1.01
CA MET A 2 -3.39 10.93 -1.13
C MET A 2 -2.55 9.91 -1.90
N TYR A 3 -1.95 10.34 -3.01
CA TYR A 3 -1.02 9.55 -3.82
C TYR A 3 0.25 10.36 -4.09
N GLU A 4 1.36 9.65 -4.15
CA GLU A 4 2.65 10.14 -4.66
C GLU A 4 3.39 8.90 -5.18
N THR A 5 4.08 9.04 -6.31
CA THR A 5 4.81 7.90 -6.91
C THR A 5 6.01 7.58 -6.01
N PRO A 6 6.08 6.37 -5.42
CA PRO A 6 7.17 6.04 -4.51
C PRO A 6 8.49 5.95 -5.27
N SER A 7 9.54 6.49 -4.67
CA SER A 7 10.89 6.41 -5.19
C SER A 7 11.42 4.98 -5.14
N SER A 8 12.43 4.69 -5.96
CA SER A 8 13.13 3.40 -5.90
C SER A 8 13.78 3.15 -4.53
N LEU A 9 14.21 4.21 -3.83
CA LEU A 9 14.74 4.11 -2.46
C LEU A 9 13.66 3.62 -1.49
N PHE A 10 12.47 4.21 -1.56
CA PHE A 10 11.35 3.83 -0.71
C PHE A 10 10.91 2.39 -1.00
N LEU A 11 10.80 2.00 -2.27
CA LEU A 11 10.41 0.63 -2.65
C LEU A 11 11.39 -0.43 -2.13
N GLN A 12 12.68 -0.11 -2.04
CA GLN A 12 13.71 -1.04 -1.57
C GLN A 12 13.86 -1.05 -0.04
N THR A 13 13.77 0.12 0.60
CA THR A 13 14.18 0.30 2.00
C THR A 13 13.05 0.69 2.94
N GLY A 14 11.92 1.16 2.39
CA GLY A 14 10.83 1.80 3.13
C GLY A 14 11.16 3.20 3.65
N LYS A 15 12.27 3.81 3.20
CA LYS A 15 12.65 5.19 3.56
C LYS A 15 12.39 6.15 2.40
N GLU A 16 11.79 7.28 2.71
CA GLU A 16 11.55 8.37 1.77
C GLU A 16 12.88 9.00 1.30
N SER A 17 12.89 9.44 0.05
CA SER A 17 13.91 10.31 -0.51
C SER A 17 13.70 11.77 -0.04
N PRO A 18 14.74 12.62 -0.04
CA PRO A 18 14.56 14.03 0.27
C PRO A 18 13.49 14.69 -0.62
N GLY A 19 12.44 15.23 0.00
CA GLY A 19 11.32 15.88 -0.69
C GLY A 19 10.19 14.95 -1.14
N GLU A 20 10.33 13.63 -0.96
CA GLU A 20 9.25 12.67 -1.18
C GLU A 20 8.27 12.74 0.00
N HIS A 21 6.97 12.92 -0.26
CA HIS A 21 5.98 12.93 0.82
C HIS A 21 5.41 11.54 1.06
N HIS A 22 5.32 11.16 2.33
CA HIS A 22 4.62 9.94 2.73
C HIS A 22 3.12 10.06 2.44
N SER A 23 2.68 9.39 1.37
CA SER A 23 1.26 9.33 0.99
C SER A 23 0.56 8.10 1.57
N SER A 24 -0.77 8.05 1.47
CA SER A 24 -1.53 6.85 1.85
C SER A 24 -1.06 5.59 1.10
N TYR A 25 -0.57 5.77 -0.13
CA TYR A 25 0.04 4.68 -0.90
C TYR A 25 1.37 4.21 -0.31
N HIS A 26 2.21 5.13 0.19
CA HIS A 26 3.45 4.78 0.91
C HIS A 26 3.15 3.96 2.16
N GLU A 27 2.18 4.40 2.97
CA GLU A 27 1.76 3.67 4.17
C GLU A 27 1.21 2.27 3.85
N TYR A 28 0.47 2.13 2.74
CA TYR A 28 0.02 0.82 2.25
C TYR A 28 1.19 -0.11 1.91
N LEU A 29 2.15 0.38 1.11
CA LEU A 29 3.32 -0.40 0.67
C LEU A 29 4.23 -0.77 1.84
N PHE A 30 4.39 0.14 2.81
CA PHE A 30 5.27 -0.04 3.97
C PHE A 30 4.65 -0.91 5.06
N LYS A 31 3.39 -0.65 5.43
CA LYS A 31 2.75 -1.22 6.62
C LYS A 31 1.46 -1.99 6.33
N LEU A 32 0.44 -1.33 5.77
CA LEU A 32 -0.93 -1.85 5.84
C LEU A 32 -1.09 -3.20 5.14
N ARG A 33 -0.41 -3.40 4.01
CA ARG A 33 -0.46 -4.67 3.27
C ARG A 33 0.03 -5.87 4.07
N ARG A 34 0.87 -5.66 5.11
CA ARG A 34 1.47 -6.68 5.98
C ARG A 34 0.64 -7.00 7.22
N VAL A 35 -0.46 -6.28 7.48
CA VAL A 35 -1.29 -6.49 8.69
C VAL A 35 -1.92 -7.88 8.69
N LYS A 36 -2.32 -8.40 7.52
CA LYS A 36 -2.93 -9.73 7.39
C LYS A 36 -2.04 -10.85 7.94
N ASP A 37 -0.73 -10.69 7.83
CA ASP A 37 0.27 -11.68 8.25
C ASP A 37 0.48 -11.71 9.78
N ARG A 38 -0.11 -10.76 10.50
CA ARG A 38 0.02 -10.62 11.97
C ARG A 38 -1.23 -11.06 12.74
N LEU A 39 -2.19 -11.69 12.06
CA LEU A 39 -3.43 -12.15 12.69
C LEU A 39 -3.32 -13.62 13.13
N PHE A 40 -3.81 -13.90 14.34
CA PHE A 40 -3.57 -15.17 15.02
C PHE A 40 -4.72 -16.18 14.87
N THR A 41 -5.97 -15.72 14.78
CA THR A 41 -7.13 -16.60 14.64
C THR A 41 -7.45 -16.85 13.17
N GLU A 42 -8.04 -18.01 12.90
CA GLU A 42 -8.50 -18.38 11.55
C GLU A 42 -9.51 -17.36 11.00
N SER A 43 -10.51 -16.99 11.81
CA SER A 43 -11.53 -16.01 11.42
C SER A 43 -10.93 -14.64 11.08
N ALA A 44 -9.92 -14.19 11.83
CA ALA A 44 -9.25 -12.93 11.55
C ALA A 44 -8.45 -12.98 10.24
N ARG A 45 -7.76 -14.10 9.97
CA ARG A 45 -7.02 -14.30 8.70
C ARG A 45 -7.96 -14.29 7.51
N GLN A 46 -9.08 -15.01 7.58
CA GLN A 46 -10.09 -15.03 6.51
C GLN A 46 -10.62 -13.63 6.21
N MET A 47 -10.97 -12.86 7.26
CA MET A 47 -11.41 -11.48 7.10
C MET A 47 -10.32 -10.58 6.50
N ALA A 48 -9.05 -10.80 6.85
CA ALA A 48 -7.95 -9.99 6.38
C ALA A 48 -7.57 -10.24 4.93
N GLU A 49 -7.72 -11.46 4.41
CA GLU A 49 -7.52 -11.72 2.99
C GLU A 49 -8.51 -10.92 2.14
N HIS A 50 -9.80 -10.91 2.51
CA HIS A 50 -10.80 -10.10 1.81
C HIS A 50 -10.48 -8.59 1.88
N ARG A 51 -10.10 -8.09 3.06
CA ARG A 51 -9.71 -6.68 3.23
C ARG A 51 -8.44 -6.33 2.45
N HIS A 52 -7.47 -7.25 2.39
CA HIS A 52 -6.23 -7.07 1.65
C HIS A 52 -6.49 -6.97 0.15
N ALA A 53 -7.32 -7.87 -0.40
CA ALA A 53 -7.72 -7.84 -1.80
C ALA A 53 -8.36 -6.49 -2.17
N ALA A 54 -9.29 -5.99 -1.34
CA ALA A 54 -9.91 -4.69 -1.56
C ALA A 54 -8.89 -3.52 -1.55
N MET A 55 -7.95 -3.52 -0.61
CA MET A 55 -6.88 -2.49 -0.59
C MET A 55 -5.97 -2.59 -1.82
N GLN A 56 -5.61 -3.80 -2.24
CA GLN A 56 -4.77 -4.01 -3.41
C GLN A 56 -5.43 -3.43 -4.66
N THR A 57 -6.67 -3.82 -4.95
CA THR A 57 -7.43 -3.30 -6.09
C THR A 57 -7.56 -1.79 -6.04
N PHE A 58 -7.89 -1.22 -4.88
CA PHE A 58 -8.00 0.23 -4.72
C PHE A 58 -6.69 0.97 -5.05
N PHE A 59 -5.57 0.53 -4.48
CA PHE A 59 -4.30 1.23 -4.68
C PHE A 59 -3.67 0.97 -6.05
N GLU A 60 -3.91 -0.19 -6.68
CA GLU A 60 -3.53 -0.45 -8.07
C GLU A 60 -4.29 0.47 -9.03
N GLN A 61 -5.61 0.59 -8.85
CA GLN A 61 -6.44 1.49 -9.65
C GLN A 61 -6.04 2.97 -9.45
N LEU A 62 -5.90 3.40 -8.20
CA LEU A 62 -5.45 4.76 -7.88
C LEU A 62 -4.09 5.09 -8.52
N ALA A 63 -3.16 4.12 -8.52
CA ALA A 63 -1.86 4.29 -9.16
C ALA A 63 -1.95 4.39 -10.68
N ALA A 64 -2.85 3.63 -11.32
CA ALA A 64 -3.10 3.72 -12.75
C ALA A 64 -3.73 5.07 -13.13
N GLU A 65 -4.76 5.52 -12.40
CA GLU A 65 -5.43 6.81 -12.60
C GLU A 65 -4.45 7.98 -12.46
N TYR A 66 -3.63 8.00 -11.42
CA TYR A 66 -2.64 9.06 -11.22
C TYR A 66 -1.60 9.13 -12.34
N LYS A 67 -1.28 7.99 -12.96
CA LYS A 67 -0.35 7.89 -14.09
C LYS A 67 -1.02 8.10 -15.45
N GLY A 68 -2.34 8.29 -15.50
CA GLY A 68 -3.10 8.40 -16.75
C GLY A 68 -3.13 7.10 -17.57
N LEU A 69 -3.07 5.94 -16.90
CA LEU A 69 -3.05 4.61 -17.52
C LEU A 69 -4.43 3.91 -17.49
N ALA A 70 -5.44 4.56 -16.91
CA ALA A 70 -6.81 4.08 -16.77
C ALA A 70 -7.77 4.95 -17.57
#